data_AF-A0A1F5YYL4-F1
#
_entry.id   AF-A0A1F5YYL4-F1
#
_cell.length_a   1.000
_cell.length_b   1.000
_cell.length_c   1.000
_cell.angle_alpha   90.00
_cell.angle_beta   90.00
_cell.angle_gamma   90.00
#
_symmetry.space_group_name_H-M   'P 1'
#
loop_
_entity.id
_entity.type
_entity.pdbx_description
1 polymer ?
#
loop_
_entity_poly.entity_id
_entity_poly.type
_entity_poly.pdbx_seq_one_letter_code
_entity_poly.pdbx_strand_id
1 'polypeptide(L)'
;MEKGMDNGKDKEFKTLSKFVEVYCHAHHGTSGRELCGECSDLLIYGKQRLLSCPYDPKPKCKDCETHCYRPKYREKVKEIMKFSGMHFVKRGRIDWLIKYFTQ
;
A
#
# COMPACT_ATOMS: atom_id res chain seq x y z
N MET A 1 -3.24 25.01 -4.06
CA MET A 1 -4.48 24.22 -3.98
C MET A 1 -4.12 22.81 -3.54
N GLU A 2 -4.15 22.53 -2.24
CA GLU A 2 -4.09 21.15 -1.74
C GLU A 2 -5.42 20.47 -2.08
N LYS A 3 -5.42 19.59 -3.08
CA LYS A 3 -6.58 18.73 -3.34
C LYS A 3 -6.75 17.82 -2.12
N GLY A 4 -7.77 18.08 -1.31
CA GLY A 4 -8.15 17.21 -0.21
C GLY A 4 -8.31 15.77 -0.70
N MET A 5 -7.68 14.82 -0.01
CA MET A 5 -7.71 13.40 -0.37
C MET A 5 -9.09 12.84 -0.03
N ASP A 6 -9.74 12.14 -0.96
CA ASP A 6 -11.03 11.51 -0.69
C ASP A 6 -10.91 10.39 0.36
N ASN A 7 -12.02 10.12 1.07
CA ASN A 7 -12.04 9.19 2.20
C ASN A 7 -11.72 7.74 1.78
N GLY A 8 -11.96 7.35 0.52
CA GLY A 8 -11.61 6.03 -0.01
C GLY A 8 -10.11 5.89 -0.22
N LYS A 9 -9.50 6.83 -0.94
CA LYS A 9 -8.05 6.87 -1.21
C LYS A 9 -7.23 7.07 0.05
N ASP A 10 -7.74 7.82 1.03
CA ASP A 10 -7.11 7.95 2.35
C ASP A 10 -7.04 6.61 3.11
N LYS A 11 -8.14 5.85 3.11
CA LYS A 11 -8.15 4.50 3.70
C LYS A 11 -7.20 3.54 2.98
N GLU A 12 -7.16 3.57 1.65
CA GLU A 12 -6.22 2.77 0.86
C GLU A 12 -4.76 3.13 1.18
N PHE A 13 -4.44 4.43 1.26
CA PHE A 13 -3.10 4.91 1.58
C PHE A 13 -2.66 4.54 3.01
N LYS A 14 -3.54 4.71 4.00
CA LYS A 14 -3.29 4.30 5.39
C LYS A 14 -3.05 2.81 5.50
N THR A 15 -3.79 2.01 4.73
CA THR A 15 -3.60 0.57 4.64
C THR A 15 -2.23 0.26 4.08
N LEU A 16 -1.88 0.78 2.89
CA LEU A 16 -0.55 0.62 2.29
C LEU A 16 0.58 1.00 3.26
N SER A 17 0.45 2.13 3.96
CA SER A 17 1.43 2.63 4.93
C SER A 17 1.74 1.60 6.02
N LYS A 18 0.72 0.97 6.61
CA LYS A 18 0.89 -0.07 7.64
C LYS A 18 1.61 -1.31 7.12
N PHE A 19 1.32 -1.72 5.88
CA PHE A 19 2.02 -2.88 5.29
C PHE A 19 3.49 -2.55 5.03
N VAL A 20 3.78 -1.34 4.52
CA VAL A 20 5.14 -0.88 4.24
C VAL A 20 5.95 -0.81 5.53
N GLU A 21 5.37 -0.30 6.61
CA GLU A 21 5.99 -0.24 7.94
C GLU A 21 6.41 -1.64 8.42
N VAL A 22 5.48 -2.60 8.41
CA VAL A 22 5.76 -3.99 8.79
C VAL A 22 6.85 -4.61 7.92
N TYR A 23 6.80 -4.40 6.60
CA TYR A 23 7.80 -4.94 5.69
C TYR A 23 9.18 -4.32 5.94
N CYS A 24 9.24 -2.99 6.09
CA CYS A 24 10.47 -2.25 6.29
C CYS A 24 11.17 -2.67 7.59
N HIS A 25 10.43 -2.76 8.69
CA HIS A 25 10.97 -3.22 9.96
C HIS A 25 11.48 -4.67 9.89
N ALA A 26 10.77 -5.54 9.18
CA ALA A 26 11.15 -6.94 9.07
C ALA A 26 12.32 -7.21 8.12
N HIS A 27 12.44 -6.48 6.99
CA HIS A 27 13.46 -6.74 5.97
C HIS A 27 14.67 -5.82 6.06
N HIS A 28 14.46 -4.57 6.47
CA HIS A 28 15.50 -3.55 6.47
C HIS A 28 15.97 -3.18 7.89
N GLY A 29 15.42 -3.84 8.92
CA GLY A 29 15.85 -3.66 10.31
C GLY A 29 15.56 -2.27 10.89
N THR A 30 14.68 -1.49 10.27
CA THR A 30 14.25 -0.21 10.86
C THR A 30 13.36 -0.47 12.09
N SER A 31 13.18 0.53 12.95
CA SER A 31 12.32 0.41 14.13
C SER A 31 11.61 1.72 14.46
N GLY A 32 10.63 1.66 15.35
CA GLY A 32 9.88 2.84 15.76
C GLY A 32 9.03 3.41 14.62
N ARG A 33 9.11 4.72 14.38
CA ARG A 33 8.36 5.42 13.33
C ARG A 33 9.16 5.65 12.05
N GLU A 34 10.37 5.10 11.97
CA GLU A 34 11.29 5.37 10.88
C GLU A 34 11.18 4.31 9.78
N LEU A 35 11.01 4.78 8.55
CA LEU A 35 11.11 3.99 7.33
C LEU A 35 12.46 4.26 6.67
N CYS A 36 13.00 3.25 5.98
CA CYS A 36 14.16 3.49 5.14
C CYS A 36 13.80 4.40 3.94
N GLY A 37 14.81 4.94 3.26
CA GLY A 37 14.61 5.79 2.09
C GLY A 37 13.75 5.13 1.01
N GLU A 38 14.01 3.86 0.69
CA GLU A 38 13.27 3.12 -0.33
C GLU A 38 11.77 2.97 0.00
N CYS A 39 11.46 2.61 1.26
CA CYS A 39 10.08 2.44 1.71
C CYS A 39 9.34 3.78 1.80
N SER A 40 10.03 4.84 2.19
CA SER A 40 9.50 6.20 2.20
C SER A 40 9.18 6.68 0.79
N ASP A 41 10.10 6.48 -0.16
CA ASP A 41 9.90 6.84 -1.57
C ASP A 41 8.71 6.11 -2.19
N LEU A 42 8.53 4.83 -1.86
CA LEU A 42 7.38 4.05 -2.31
C LEU A 42 6.06 4.64 -1.80
N LEU A 43 5.99 5.09 -0.54
CA LEU A 43 4.79 5.73 0.01
C LEU A 43 4.53 7.09 -0.63
N ILE A 44 5.56 7.91 -0.82
CA ILE A 44 5.43 9.20 -1.50
C ILE A 44 4.89 8.99 -2.92
N TYR A 45 5.48 8.04 -3.65
CA TYR A 45 5.02 7.66 -4.98
C TYR A 45 3.56 7.19 -4.98
N GLY A 46 3.21 6.29 -4.06
CA GLY A 46 1.84 5.78 -3.95
C GLY A 46 0.82 6.87 -3.63
N LYS A 47 1.15 7.78 -2.72
CA LYS A 47 0.31 8.94 -2.37
C LYS A 47 0.06 9.83 -3.59
N GLN A 48 1.11 10.16 -4.33
CA GLN A 48 1.00 10.97 -5.54
C GLN A 48 0.10 10.32 -6.59
N ARG A 49 0.19 8.99 -6.77
CA ARG A 49 -0.66 8.25 -7.71
C ARG A 49 -2.12 8.22 -7.27
N LEU A 50 -2.40 8.08 -5.97
CA LEU A 50 -3.76 8.14 -5.45
C LEU A 50 -4.36 9.54 -5.65
N LEU A 51 -3.63 10.60 -5.28
CA LEU A 51 -4.09 11.98 -5.45
C LEU A 51 -4.33 12.36 -6.92
N SER A 52 -3.55 11.79 -7.83
CA SER A 52 -3.65 12.06 -9.27
C SER A 52 -4.60 11.11 -10.01
N CYS A 53 -5.26 10.18 -9.31
CA CYS A 53 -6.15 9.20 -9.94
C CYS A 53 -7.40 9.90 -10.50
N PRO A 54 -7.71 9.77 -11.81
CA PRO A 54 -8.85 10.43 -12.43
C PRO A 54 -10.18 9.71 -12.18
N TYR A 55 -10.16 8.43 -11.80
CA TYR A 55 -11.36 7.62 -11.59
C TYR A 55 -12.05 7.91 -10.25
N ASP A 56 -13.38 8.00 -10.29
CA ASP A 56 -14.28 8.08 -9.14
C ASP A 56 -15.63 7.38 -9.46
N PRO A 57 -15.99 6.24 -8.81
CA PRO A 57 -15.20 5.54 -7.82
C PRO A 57 -13.96 4.89 -8.45
N LYS A 58 -12.84 4.97 -7.74
CA LYS A 58 -11.58 4.40 -8.19
C LYS A 58 -11.66 2.86 -8.25
N PRO A 59 -11.33 2.21 -9.39
CA PRO A 59 -11.23 0.75 -9.43
C PRO A 59 -10.01 0.26 -8.63
N LYS A 60 -9.97 -1.04 -8.33
CA LYS A 60 -8.76 -1.63 -7.74
C LYS A 60 -7.59 -1.45 -8.71
N CYS A 61 -6.40 -1.18 -8.21
CA CYS A 61 -5.22 -0.95 -9.06
C CYS A 61 -4.89 -2.16 -9.96
N LYS A 62 -5.28 -3.38 -9.56
CA LYS A 62 -5.12 -4.60 -10.35
C LYS A 62 -6.09 -4.70 -11.55
N ASP A 63 -7.26 -4.07 -11.44
CA ASP A 63 -8.33 -4.09 -12.44
C ASP A 63 -8.42 -2.74 -13.19
N CYS A 64 -7.47 -1.84 -12.95
CA CYS A 64 -7.45 -0.49 -13.52
C CYS A 64 -6.80 -0.49 -14.91
N GLU A 65 -7.55 -0.09 -15.93
CA GLU A 65 -7.11 -0.04 -17.33
C GLU A 65 -5.84 0.80 -17.55
N THR A 66 -5.75 1.98 -16.92
CA THR A 66 -4.59 2.88 -17.11
C THR A 66 -3.30 2.30 -16.55
N HIS A 67 -3.37 1.44 -15.54
CA HIS A 67 -2.20 0.78 -14.96
C HIS A 67 -1.04 1.75 -14.61
N CYS A 68 -1.36 2.92 -14.03
CA CYS A 68 -0.44 4.07 -13.85
C CYS A 68 0.76 3.83 -12.91
N TYR A 69 0.80 2.70 -12.20
CA TYR A 69 1.93 2.29 -11.38
C TYR A 69 3.07 1.74 -12.26
N ARG A 70 4.28 2.32 -12.14
CA ARG A 70 5.47 1.80 -12.82
C ARG A 70 5.74 0.35 -12.40
N PRO A 71 6.23 -0.52 -13.31
CA PRO A 71 6.43 -1.94 -13.03
C PRO A 71 7.24 -2.22 -11.77
N LYS A 72 8.40 -1.54 -11.60
CA LYS A 72 9.26 -1.68 -10.40
C LYS A 72 8.51 -1.45 -9.08
N TYR A 73 7.75 -0.35 -8.99
CA TYR A 73 6.96 -0.05 -7.78
C TYR A 73 5.78 -1.01 -7.61
N ARG A 74 5.18 -1.47 -8.72
CA ARG A 74 4.08 -2.45 -8.68
C ARG A 74 4.55 -3.78 -8.09
N GLU A 75 5.70 -4.27 -8.53
CA GLU A 75 6.29 -5.52 -8.01
C GLU A 75 6.63 -5.38 -6.54
N LYS A 76 7.27 -4.27 -6.14
CA LYS A 76 7.57 -4.00 -4.73
C LYS A 76 6.32 -3.92 -3.87
N VAL A 77 5.26 -3.24 -4.33
CA VAL A 77 3.98 -3.21 -3.61
C VAL A 77 3.39 -4.61 -3.48
N LYS A 78 3.39 -5.43 -4.53
CA LYS A 78 2.91 -6.82 -4.45
C LYS A 78 3.69 -7.65 -3.43
N GLU A 79 5.01 -7.51 -3.40
CA GLU A 79 5.89 -8.18 -2.44
C GLU A 79 5.55 -7.76 -1.00
N ILE A 80 5.49 -6.46 -0.74
CA ILE A 80 5.14 -5.88 0.57
C ILE A 80 3.76 -6.37 1.02
N MET A 81 2.79 -6.32 0.11
CA MET A 81 1.43 -6.79 0.34
C MET A 81 1.39 -8.27 0.74
N LYS A 82 2.09 -9.13 -0.01
CA LYS A 82 2.17 -10.57 0.25
C LYS A 82 2.83 -10.86 1.60
N PHE A 83 3.97 -10.24 1.88
CA PHE A 83 4.71 -10.45 3.12
C PHE A 83 3.93 -9.96 4.33
N SER A 84 3.52 -8.69 4.35
CA SER A 84 2.89 -8.10 5.52
C SER A 84 1.50 -8.67 5.75
N GLY A 85 0.79 -9.08 4.69
CA GLY A 85 -0.43 -9.88 4.80
C GLY A 85 -0.21 -11.18 5.58
N MET A 86 0.78 -11.99 5.20
CA MET A 86 1.13 -13.21 5.96
C MET A 86 1.60 -12.90 7.39
N HIS A 87 2.29 -11.77 7.59
CA HIS A 87 2.75 -11.34 8.91
C HIS A 87 1.58 -11.05 9.86
N PHE A 88 0.53 -10.35 9.40
CA PHE A 88 -0.66 -10.08 10.22
C PHE A 88 -1.44 -11.35 10.56
N VAL A 89 -1.51 -12.29 9.62
CA VAL A 89 -2.20 -13.59 9.81
C VAL A 89 -1.58 -14.40 10.93
N LYS A 90 -0.24 -14.52 10.91
CA LYS A 90 0.50 -15.29 11.93
C LYS A 90 0.31 -14.73 13.34
N ARG A 91 -0.18 -13.49 13.49
CA ARG A 91 -0.45 -12.82 14.77
C ARG A 91 -1.94 -12.71 15.12
N GLY A 92 -2.80 -13.51 14.50
CA GLY A 92 -4.21 -13.65 14.91
C GLY A 92 -5.21 -12.72 14.20
N ARG A 93 -4.81 -12.03 13.13
CA ARG A 93 -5.73 -11.20 12.30
C ARG A 93 -6.22 -11.97 11.06
N ILE A 94 -6.94 -13.06 11.31
CA ILE A 94 -7.52 -13.91 10.24
C ILE A 94 -8.58 -13.13 9.43
N ASP A 95 -9.21 -12.11 10.02
CA ASP A 95 -10.17 -11.20 9.38
C ASP A 95 -9.61 -10.50 8.12
N TRP A 96 -8.30 -10.32 8.06
CA TRP A 96 -7.63 -9.70 6.93
C TRP A 96 -7.46 -10.62 5.72
N LEU A 97 -7.34 -11.94 5.91
CA LEU A 97 -7.22 -12.90 4.80
C LEU A 97 -8.47 -12.95 3.93
N ILE A 98 -9.65 -12.93 4.57
CA ILE A 98 -10.93 -13.05 3.86
C ILE A 98 -11.16 -11.82 2.96
N LYS A 99 -10.76 -10.62 3.41
CA LYS A 99 -10.77 -9.43 2.57
C LYS A 99 -9.70 -9.44 1.47
N TYR A 100 -8.55 -10.06 1.71
CA TYR A 100 -7.42 -10.05 0.77
C TYR A 100 -7.53 -11.09 -0.35
N PHE A 101 -8.09 -12.27 -0.06
CA PHE A 101 -8.28 -13.36 -1.03
C PHE A 101 -9.59 -13.25 -1.82
N THR A 102 -10.58 -12.51 -1.32
CA THR A 102 -11.91 -12.38 -1.97
C THR A 102 -12.09 -11.05 -2.72
N GLN A 103 -11.02 -10.28 -2.97
CA GLN A 103 -11.07 -9.05 -3.77
C GLN A 103 -10.21 -9.09 -5.00
#